data_AF-A0A820QFY9-F1
#
_entry.id   AF-A0A820QFY9-F1
#
_cell.length_a   1.000
_cell.length_b   1.000
_cell.length_c   1.000
_cell.angle_alpha   90.00
_cell.angle_beta   90.00
_cell.angle_gamma   90.00
#
_symmetry.space_group_name_H-M   'P 1'
#
loop_
_entity.id
_entity.type
_entity.pdbx_description
1 polymer ?
#
loop_
_entity_poly.entity_id
_entity_poly.type
_entity_poly.pdbx_seq_one_letter_code
_entity_poly.pdbx_strand_id
1 'polypeptide(L)'
;ITADGSFDVQNNPGEQELLVYPLLKTEVYVALSCLMTHGNFILKIFTIFEQVTIDLIYLLYRIFRQISMFKPQTSKKGNSEMYVICIDFNRDKFTNSFSDNLQLNSLPYSLSFLNQLIQCSQLFQFYQIDTIEHNLNYFHNRNRKFNKKLNKIKTQMLNKFLDQCQIRQLLSNDRHLLKTNIESQHIQSNNHRITRTGTFNNQHQIDIDIIQNKIQNGFFCLICSNNKINDLCHTCQILSQVIIDQYSSISHIYIGQLIANKQIVIDCIFGKQTKNIRNSCFCNRYLLELCCKIDINTVSLNENTIDLQSIRNSSSIEISNEQFEQLQRFARDYQINLQSQNGVYYVQSAPILTRLQASVIYVLTRTFEQTSVYVIPSSSPHLLFVFETFQKTIKHEYETIGQEILSCKNSTLLQFIHIYQLLDQQFAFNLIQANNICLQLKYVK
;
A
#
# COMPACT_ATOMS: atom_id res chain seq x y z
N ILE A 1 -12.11 -12.55 23.77
CA ILE A 1 -12.06 -11.30 22.98
C ILE A 1 -12.38 -11.62 21.52
N THR A 2 -13.04 -10.73 20.79
CA THR A 2 -13.30 -10.86 19.35
C THR A 2 -12.78 -9.62 18.64
N ALA A 3 -12.15 -9.79 17.48
CA ALA A 3 -11.66 -8.74 16.60
C ALA A 3 -12.24 -8.92 15.19
N ASP A 4 -12.88 -7.86 14.68
CA ASP A 4 -13.66 -7.90 13.43
C ASP A 4 -13.44 -6.62 12.60
N GLY A 5 -12.31 -5.96 12.79
CA GLY A 5 -11.93 -4.75 12.07
C GLY A 5 -11.78 -5.01 10.57
N SER A 6 -12.29 -4.07 9.75
CA SER A 6 -12.06 -4.05 8.31
C SER A 6 -12.38 -2.67 7.75
N PHE A 7 -11.86 -2.36 6.56
CA PHE A 7 -12.15 -1.15 5.81
C PHE A 7 -12.33 -1.47 4.32
N ASP A 8 -12.85 -0.51 3.56
CA ASP A 8 -13.19 -0.72 2.14
C ASP A 8 -11.92 -0.93 1.28
N VAL A 9 -11.75 -2.15 0.78
CA VAL A 9 -10.67 -2.56 -0.12
C VAL A 9 -11.16 -2.86 -1.54
N GLN A 10 -12.38 -2.45 -1.90
CA GLN A 10 -12.95 -2.74 -3.23
C GLN A 10 -12.11 -2.21 -4.40
N ASN A 11 -11.31 -1.17 -4.18
CA ASN A 11 -10.41 -0.64 -5.19
C ASN A 11 -9.22 -1.56 -5.45
N ASN A 12 -8.81 -2.41 -4.50
CA ASN A 12 -7.67 -3.31 -4.68
C ASN A 12 -7.92 -4.65 -3.97
N PRO A 13 -8.88 -5.46 -4.46
CA PRO A 13 -9.30 -6.67 -3.78
C PRO A 13 -8.20 -7.74 -3.73
N GLY A 14 -7.27 -7.73 -4.70
CA GLY A 14 -6.12 -8.64 -4.72
C GLY A 14 -5.09 -8.38 -3.62
N GLU A 15 -5.00 -7.13 -3.13
CA GLU A 15 -4.06 -6.72 -2.07
C GLU A 15 -4.76 -6.59 -0.71
N GLN A 16 -5.98 -7.12 -0.57
CA GLN A 16 -6.78 -7.00 0.66
C GLN A 16 -6.00 -7.43 1.91
N GLU A 17 -5.21 -8.50 1.79
CA GLU A 17 -4.42 -9.04 2.90
C GLU A 17 -3.38 -8.04 3.41
N LEU A 18 -2.54 -7.50 2.53
CA LEU A 18 -1.53 -6.50 2.89
C LEU A 18 -2.15 -5.18 3.34
N LEU A 19 -3.26 -4.75 2.72
CA LEU A 19 -3.93 -3.52 3.09
C LEU A 19 -4.50 -3.60 4.52
N VAL A 20 -5.16 -4.71 4.88
CA VAL A 20 -5.82 -4.84 6.20
C VAL A 20 -4.85 -5.29 7.30
N TYR A 21 -3.69 -5.86 6.96
CA TYR A 21 -2.68 -6.32 7.92
C TYR A 21 -2.31 -5.32 9.05
N PRO A 22 -2.12 -4.01 8.80
CA PRO A 22 -1.85 -3.02 9.85
C PRO A 22 -2.90 -3.05 10.97
N LEU A 23 -4.17 -3.12 10.57
CA LEU A 23 -5.31 -3.19 11.49
C LEU A 23 -5.31 -4.53 12.22
N LEU A 24 -5.12 -5.64 11.52
CA LEU A 24 -5.06 -6.98 12.13
C LEU A 24 -3.96 -7.06 13.19
N LYS A 25 -2.76 -6.55 12.88
CA LYS A 25 -1.63 -6.51 13.82
C LYS A 25 -1.99 -5.75 15.09
N THR A 26 -2.61 -4.58 14.96
CA THR A 26 -3.05 -3.77 16.11
C THR A 26 -4.15 -4.46 16.90
N GLU A 27 -5.16 -5.06 16.24
CA GLU A 27 -6.23 -5.79 16.91
C GLU A 27 -5.70 -6.99 17.71
N VAL A 28 -4.75 -7.73 17.15
CA VAL A 28 -4.07 -8.83 17.85
C VAL A 28 -3.32 -8.29 19.06
N TYR A 29 -2.52 -7.24 18.91
CA TYR A 29 -1.77 -6.66 20.02
C TYR A 29 -2.68 -6.22 21.17
N VAL A 30 -3.78 -5.52 20.87
CA VAL A 30 -4.77 -5.09 21.85
C VAL A 30 -5.43 -6.30 22.51
N ALA A 31 -5.85 -7.29 21.72
CA ALA A 31 -6.48 -8.50 22.25
C ALA A 31 -5.57 -9.26 23.23
N LEU A 32 -4.31 -9.49 22.86
CA LEU A 32 -3.34 -10.20 23.71
C LEU A 32 -3.02 -9.43 25.00
N SER A 33 -2.99 -8.10 24.93
CA SER A 33 -2.78 -7.24 26.10
C SER A 33 -3.93 -7.36 27.11
N CYS A 34 -5.17 -7.46 26.61
CA CYS A 34 -6.38 -7.52 27.44
C CYS A 34 -6.79 -8.94 27.87
N LEU A 35 -6.32 -10.01 27.21
CA LEU A 35 -6.75 -11.39 27.48
C LEU A 35 -6.18 -11.93 28.79
N MET A 36 -7.04 -12.37 29.71
CA MET A 36 -6.58 -13.18 30.86
C MET A 36 -6.02 -14.54 30.42
N THR A 37 -5.14 -15.13 31.23
CA THR A 37 -4.68 -16.53 31.05
C THR A 37 -5.89 -17.46 30.93
N HIS A 38 -5.81 -18.45 30.03
CA HIS A 38 -6.89 -19.35 29.63
C HIS A 38 -8.04 -18.68 28.85
N GLY A 39 -7.91 -17.39 28.50
CA GLY A 39 -8.86 -16.68 27.66
C GLY A 39 -8.87 -17.15 26.20
N ASN A 40 -9.99 -16.90 25.51
CA ASN A 40 -10.17 -17.25 24.09
C ASN A 40 -10.22 -16.00 23.22
N PHE A 41 -9.76 -16.13 21.98
CA PHE A 41 -9.70 -15.06 21.00
C PHE A 41 -10.22 -15.49 19.63
N ILE A 42 -11.00 -14.64 18.97
CA ILE A 42 -11.46 -14.85 17.60
C ILE A 42 -11.05 -13.64 16.77
N LEU A 43 -10.31 -13.88 15.70
CA LEU A 43 -9.81 -12.84 14.79
C LEU A 43 -10.39 -13.07 13.39
N LYS A 44 -11.08 -12.07 12.83
CA LYS A 44 -11.39 -12.05 11.40
C LYS A 44 -10.12 -11.87 10.60
N ILE A 45 -9.94 -12.69 9.57
CA ILE A 45 -8.90 -12.57 8.54
C ILE A 45 -9.53 -12.73 7.16
N PHE A 46 -8.72 -12.55 6.11
CA PHE A 46 -9.11 -12.79 4.73
C PHE A 46 -8.32 -13.98 4.18
N THR A 47 -7.49 -13.77 3.17
CA THR A 47 -6.58 -14.79 2.63
C THR A 47 -5.37 -15.00 3.55
N ILE A 48 -4.59 -16.05 3.25
CA ILE A 48 -3.36 -16.43 3.96
C ILE A 48 -2.26 -16.68 2.91
N PHE A 49 -2.04 -15.69 2.04
CA PHE A 49 -1.05 -15.77 0.96
C PHE A 49 0.24 -15.04 1.32
N GLU A 50 0.15 -14.03 2.17
CA GLU A 50 1.24 -13.14 2.49
C GLU A 50 2.00 -13.62 3.72
N GLN A 51 3.32 -13.47 3.65
CA GLN A 51 4.24 -13.86 4.72
C GLN A 51 3.81 -13.24 6.05
N VAL A 52 3.45 -11.96 6.04
CA VAL A 52 3.03 -11.22 7.24
C VAL A 52 1.83 -11.85 7.96
N THR A 53 0.88 -12.44 7.23
CA THR A 53 -0.27 -13.14 7.83
C THR A 53 0.12 -14.50 8.38
N ILE A 54 1.00 -15.22 7.68
CA ILE A 54 1.56 -16.50 8.14
C ILE A 54 2.32 -16.29 9.45
N ASP A 55 3.15 -15.25 9.52
CA ASP A 55 3.91 -14.86 10.71
C ASP A 55 2.97 -14.58 11.89
N LEU A 56 1.89 -13.82 11.65
CA LEU A 56 0.89 -13.49 12.66
C LEU A 56 0.15 -14.72 13.18
N ILE A 57 -0.28 -15.62 12.28
CA ILE A 57 -0.96 -16.86 12.68
C ILE A 57 0.00 -17.76 13.47
N TYR A 58 1.28 -17.82 13.09
CA TYR A 58 2.27 -18.60 13.82
C TYR A 58 2.52 -18.05 15.23
N LEU A 59 2.58 -16.73 15.39
CA LEU A 59 2.64 -16.10 16.72
C LEU A 59 1.46 -16.56 17.59
N LEU A 60 0.24 -16.49 17.05
CA LEU A 60 -0.95 -16.98 17.74
C LEU A 60 -0.82 -18.49 18.06
N TYR A 61 -0.35 -19.29 17.12
CA TYR A 61 -0.17 -20.75 17.30
C TYR A 61 0.79 -21.08 18.44
N ARG A 62 1.80 -20.24 18.69
CA ARG A 62 2.77 -20.44 19.76
C ARG A 62 2.21 -20.13 21.14
N ILE A 63 1.34 -19.12 21.25
CA ILE A 63 0.86 -18.59 22.54
C ILE A 63 -0.51 -19.11 22.97
N PHE A 64 -1.28 -19.74 22.08
CA PHE A 64 -2.53 -20.43 22.41
C PHE A 64 -2.32 -21.94 22.46
N ARG A 65 -3.13 -22.66 23.26
CA ARG A 65 -3.08 -24.13 23.29
C ARG A 65 -3.57 -24.73 21.98
N GLN A 66 -4.58 -24.11 21.37
CA GLN A 66 -5.21 -24.62 20.16
C GLN A 66 -5.64 -23.48 19.24
N ILE A 67 -5.40 -23.65 17.95
CA ILE A 67 -5.93 -22.78 16.89
C ILE A 67 -6.73 -23.60 15.90
N SER A 68 -7.78 -22.99 15.37
CA SER A 68 -8.55 -23.52 14.24
C SER A 68 -8.93 -22.39 13.28
N MET A 69 -9.05 -22.73 11.99
CA MET A 69 -9.54 -21.83 10.97
C MET A 69 -10.99 -22.16 10.66
N PHE A 70 -11.85 -21.15 10.62
CA PHE A 70 -13.29 -21.36 10.48
C PHE A 70 -13.94 -20.29 9.60
N LYS A 71 -14.80 -20.71 8.67
CA LYS A 71 -15.67 -19.82 7.90
C LYS A 71 -17.12 -20.09 8.29
N PRO A 72 -17.76 -19.25 9.13
CA PRO A 72 -19.13 -19.47 9.56
C PRO A 72 -20.10 -19.37 8.38
N GLN A 73 -21.22 -20.10 8.45
CA GLN A 73 -22.27 -20.05 7.41
C GLN A 73 -22.90 -18.66 7.26
N THR A 74 -22.79 -17.82 8.29
CA THR A 74 -23.26 -16.43 8.30
C THR A 74 -22.32 -15.48 7.55
N SER A 75 -21.06 -15.87 7.30
CA SER A 75 -20.18 -15.15 6.36
C SER A 75 -20.58 -15.46 4.93
N LYS A 76 -20.49 -14.46 4.05
CA LYS A 76 -20.77 -14.64 2.61
C LYS A 76 -19.85 -15.72 2.04
N LYS A 77 -20.40 -16.80 1.50
CA LYS A 77 -19.59 -17.93 1.03
C LYS A 77 -18.59 -17.57 -0.09
N GLY A 78 -18.92 -16.59 -0.94
CA GLY A 78 -18.08 -16.18 -2.07
C GLY A 78 -16.99 -15.14 -1.73
N ASN A 79 -16.89 -14.67 -0.48
CA ASN A 79 -15.81 -13.77 -0.06
C ASN A 79 -14.62 -14.54 0.55
N SER A 80 -13.51 -13.84 0.75
CA SER A 80 -12.29 -14.31 1.37
C SER A 80 -12.34 -14.33 2.91
N GLU A 81 -13.42 -13.85 3.53
CA GLU A 81 -13.51 -13.70 5.00
C GLU A 81 -13.49 -15.06 5.71
N MET A 82 -12.63 -15.18 6.71
CA MET A 82 -12.46 -16.34 7.58
C MET A 82 -12.12 -15.89 9.00
N TYR A 83 -12.12 -16.82 9.94
CA TYR A 83 -11.83 -16.54 11.34
C TYR A 83 -10.77 -17.49 11.87
N VAL A 84 -9.76 -16.92 12.52
CA VAL A 84 -8.83 -17.66 13.39
C VAL A 84 -9.46 -17.76 14.76
N ILE A 85 -9.74 -18.97 15.22
CA ILE A 85 -10.26 -19.25 16.57
C ILE A 85 -9.11 -19.77 17.41
N CYS A 86 -8.71 -18.97 18.39
CA CYS A 86 -7.63 -19.23 19.33
C CYS A 86 -8.20 -19.58 20.71
N ILE A 87 -7.83 -20.74 21.23
CA ILE A 87 -8.36 -21.28 22.48
C ILE A 87 -7.24 -21.40 23.51
N ASP A 88 -7.56 -20.97 24.73
CA ASP A 88 -6.73 -21.16 25.93
C ASP A 88 -5.36 -20.44 25.83
N PHE A 89 -5.41 -19.13 26.07
CA PHE A 89 -4.27 -18.21 26.01
C PHE A 89 -3.24 -18.50 27.11
N ASN A 90 -1.99 -18.68 26.72
CA ASN A 90 -0.86 -18.81 27.63
C ASN A 90 -0.10 -17.47 27.74
N ARG A 91 -0.34 -16.76 28.84
CA ARG A 91 0.25 -15.44 29.10
C ARG A 91 1.78 -15.50 29.26
N ASP A 92 2.33 -16.56 29.85
CA ASP A 92 3.78 -16.70 30.06
C ASP A 92 4.53 -16.84 28.73
N LYS A 93 3.95 -17.60 27.79
CA LYS A 93 4.50 -17.70 26.43
C LYS A 93 4.44 -16.36 25.70
N PHE A 94 3.39 -15.57 25.91
CA PHE A 94 3.27 -14.24 25.35
C PHE A 94 4.33 -13.27 25.90
N THR A 95 4.51 -13.22 27.22
CA THR A 95 5.53 -12.34 27.84
C THR A 95 6.93 -12.69 27.36
N ASN A 96 7.26 -13.98 27.25
CA ASN A 96 8.55 -14.44 26.75
C ASN A 96 8.73 -14.18 25.24
N SER A 97 7.64 -14.26 24.46
CA SER A 97 7.69 -13.96 23.02
C SER A 97 7.78 -12.46 22.72
N PHE A 98 7.44 -11.58 23.66
CA PHE A 98 7.53 -10.12 23.48
C PHE A 98 8.84 -9.54 24.01
N SER A 99 9.49 -10.18 24.99
CA SER A 99 10.83 -9.79 25.46
C SER A 99 11.91 -10.04 24.40
N ASP A 100 11.72 -11.09 23.61
CA ASP A 100 12.47 -11.30 22.38
C ASP A 100 11.79 -10.44 21.31
N ASN A 101 12.30 -9.23 21.05
CA ASN A 101 11.79 -8.35 19.99
C ASN A 101 11.41 -9.17 18.75
N LEU A 102 10.11 -9.31 18.49
CA LEU A 102 9.54 -10.10 17.39
C LEU A 102 10.00 -9.53 16.04
N GLN A 103 11.24 -9.82 15.66
CA GLN A 103 11.68 -9.80 14.29
C GLN A 103 10.93 -10.94 13.61
N LEU A 104 9.73 -10.64 13.09
CA LEU A 104 8.88 -11.58 12.35
C LEU A 104 9.61 -12.17 11.12
N ASN A 105 10.75 -11.58 10.73
CA ASN A 105 11.51 -11.89 9.52
C ASN A 105 12.27 -13.24 9.56
N SER A 106 12.19 -14.05 10.64
CA SER A 106 12.82 -15.38 10.68
C SER A 106 12.15 -16.40 11.63
N LEU A 107 10.81 -16.45 11.65
CA LEU A 107 10.12 -17.43 12.50
C LEU A 107 10.35 -18.88 11.99
N PRO A 108 10.72 -19.82 12.87
CA PRO A 108 11.03 -21.20 12.48
C PRO A 108 9.73 -22.00 12.32
N TYR A 109 9.05 -21.82 11.19
CA TYR A 109 7.88 -22.61 10.83
C TYR A 109 8.27 -24.08 10.72
N SER A 110 7.53 -24.97 11.40
CA SER A 110 7.64 -26.39 11.09
C SER A 110 7.02 -26.65 9.71
N LEU A 111 7.58 -27.60 8.96
CA LEU A 111 7.01 -28.01 7.68
C LEU A 111 5.56 -28.50 7.84
N SER A 112 5.26 -29.16 8.97
CA SER A 112 3.90 -29.59 9.33
C SER A 112 2.93 -28.41 9.47
N PHE A 113 3.35 -27.31 10.10
CA PHE A 113 2.53 -26.11 10.24
C PHE A 113 2.22 -25.47 8.88
N LEU A 114 3.25 -25.30 8.02
CA LEU A 114 3.06 -24.75 6.68
C LEU A 114 2.14 -25.63 5.84
N ASN A 115 2.33 -26.95 5.88
CA ASN A 115 1.47 -27.88 5.15
C ASN A 115 0.00 -27.77 5.59
N GLN A 116 -0.27 -27.64 6.89
CA GLN A 116 -1.63 -27.44 7.39
C GLN A 116 -2.23 -26.11 6.94
N LEU A 117 -1.45 -25.01 6.97
CA LEU A 117 -1.91 -23.72 6.46
C LEU A 117 -2.21 -23.76 4.96
N ILE A 118 -1.35 -24.39 4.16
CA ILE A 118 -1.57 -24.56 2.71
C ILE A 118 -2.84 -25.35 2.46
N GLN A 119 -3.05 -26.48 3.16
CA GLN A 119 -4.26 -27.28 3.05
C GLN A 119 -5.51 -26.48 3.44
N CYS A 120 -5.46 -25.70 4.52
CA CYS A 120 -6.55 -24.82 4.93
C CYS A 120 -6.85 -23.78 3.83
N SER A 121 -5.82 -23.10 3.32
CA SER A 121 -5.97 -22.09 2.27
C SER A 121 -6.60 -22.69 1.00
N GLN A 122 -6.14 -23.86 0.57
CA GLN A 122 -6.70 -24.57 -0.59
C GLN A 122 -8.16 -24.96 -0.38
N LEU A 123 -8.53 -25.41 0.82
CA LEU A 123 -9.90 -25.78 1.14
C LEU A 123 -10.86 -24.59 1.05
N PHE A 124 -10.50 -23.46 1.67
CA PHE A 124 -11.36 -22.27 1.64
C PHE A 124 -11.41 -21.62 0.26
N GLN A 125 -10.29 -21.64 -0.48
CA GLN A 125 -10.28 -21.24 -1.89
C GLN A 125 -11.24 -22.08 -2.73
N PHE A 126 -11.22 -23.41 -2.56
CA PHE A 126 -12.15 -24.31 -3.25
C PHE A 126 -13.61 -23.95 -2.97
N TYR A 127 -13.98 -23.77 -1.70
CA TYR A 127 -15.35 -23.36 -1.33
C TYR A 127 -15.76 -22.00 -1.88
N GLN A 128 -14.81 -21.06 -1.94
CA GLN A 128 -15.04 -19.75 -2.52
C GLN A 128 -15.33 -19.85 -4.01
N ILE A 129 -14.49 -20.58 -4.76
CA ILE A 129 -14.65 -20.79 -6.21
C ILE A 129 -15.98 -21.48 -6.51
N ASP A 130 -16.27 -22.62 -5.86
CA ASP A 130 -17.51 -23.38 -6.05
C ASP A 130 -18.75 -22.50 -5.82
N THR A 131 -18.73 -21.66 -4.78
CA THR A 131 -19.82 -20.73 -4.51
C THR A 131 -19.96 -19.67 -5.61
N ILE A 132 -18.84 -19.09 -6.06
CA ILE A 132 -18.85 -18.07 -7.11
C ILE A 132 -19.40 -18.66 -8.41
N GLU A 133 -18.93 -19.84 -8.82
CA GLU A 133 -19.41 -20.55 -10.00
C GLU A 133 -20.91 -20.89 -9.89
N HIS A 134 -21.35 -21.38 -8.74
CA HIS A 134 -22.76 -21.62 -8.48
C HIS A 134 -23.62 -20.35 -8.62
N ASN A 135 -23.14 -19.23 -8.08
CA ASN A 135 -23.82 -17.94 -8.17
C ASN A 135 -23.89 -17.42 -9.61
N LEU A 136 -22.82 -17.58 -10.39
CA LEU A 136 -22.79 -17.20 -11.81
C LEU A 136 -23.77 -18.05 -12.62
N ASN A 137 -23.75 -19.36 -12.42
CA ASN A 137 -24.71 -20.27 -13.05
C ASN A 137 -26.15 -19.87 -12.69
N TYR A 138 -26.42 -19.59 -11.41
CA TYR A 138 -27.72 -19.12 -10.95
C TYR A 138 -28.15 -17.79 -11.61
N PHE A 139 -27.22 -16.85 -11.76
CA PHE A 139 -27.48 -15.55 -12.38
C PHE A 139 -27.92 -15.70 -13.84
N HIS A 140 -27.22 -16.53 -14.61
CA HIS A 140 -27.52 -16.75 -16.03
C HIS A 140 -28.76 -17.62 -16.27
N ASN A 141 -29.02 -18.64 -15.42
CA ASN A 141 -30.08 -19.62 -15.62
C ASN A 141 -31.33 -19.40 -14.72
N ARG A 142 -31.57 -18.15 -14.34
CA ARG A 142 -32.64 -17.81 -13.39
C ARG A 142 -34.03 -18.09 -13.96
N ASN A 143 -34.79 -18.98 -13.32
CA ASN A 143 -36.17 -19.31 -13.73
C ASN A 143 -37.19 -19.28 -12.57
N ARG A 144 -38.48 -19.21 -12.91
CA ARG A 144 -39.58 -19.12 -11.93
C ARG A 144 -39.63 -20.32 -10.98
N LYS A 145 -39.39 -21.54 -11.46
CA LYS A 145 -39.42 -22.77 -10.64
C LYS A 145 -38.32 -22.74 -9.57
N PHE A 146 -37.13 -22.32 -9.95
CA PHE A 146 -35.99 -22.19 -9.04
C PHE A 146 -36.22 -21.09 -8.01
N ASN A 147 -36.70 -19.91 -8.42
CA ASN A 147 -37.04 -18.82 -7.48
C ASN A 147 -38.06 -19.27 -6.41
N LYS A 148 -39.06 -20.08 -6.79
CA LYS A 148 -40.01 -20.67 -5.82
C LYS A 148 -39.30 -21.61 -4.83
N LYS A 149 -38.41 -22.49 -5.31
CA LYS A 149 -37.63 -23.40 -4.45
C LYS A 149 -36.73 -22.62 -3.48
N LEU A 150 -36.04 -21.59 -3.97
CA LEU A 150 -35.18 -20.72 -3.17
C LEU A 150 -35.97 -20.00 -2.08
N ASN A 151 -37.14 -19.42 -2.42
CA ASN A 151 -37.99 -18.74 -1.44
C ASN A 151 -38.47 -19.71 -0.36
N LYS A 152 -38.83 -20.96 -0.73
CA LYS A 152 -39.18 -21.99 0.26
C LYS A 152 -38.03 -22.26 1.25
N ILE A 153 -36.79 -22.38 0.75
CA ILE A 153 -35.61 -22.58 1.60
C ILE A 153 -35.37 -21.36 2.50
N LYS A 154 -35.48 -20.13 1.96
CA LYS A 154 -35.35 -18.90 2.75
C LYS A 154 -36.38 -18.83 3.88
N THR A 155 -37.63 -19.16 3.60
CA THR A 155 -38.69 -19.19 4.63
C THR A 155 -38.40 -20.24 5.69
N GLN A 156 -37.94 -21.43 5.31
CA GLN A 156 -37.56 -22.48 6.27
C GLN A 156 -36.40 -22.06 7.18
N MET A 157 -35.37 -21.43 6.60
CA MET A 157 -34.22 -20.92 7.36
C MET A 157 -34.62 -19.77 8.29
N LEU A 158 -35.49 -18.86 7.84
CA LEU A 158 -36.03 -17.79 8.67
C LEU A 158 -36.79 -18.36 9.86
N ASN A 159 -37.71 -19.31 9.65
CA ASN A 159 -38.47 -19.92 10.73
C ASN A 159 -37.56 -20.59 11.74
N LYS A 160 -36.57 -21.37 11.27
CA LYS A 160 -35.58 -22.00 12.14
C LYS A 160 -34.79 -20.96 12.97
N PHE A 161 -34.40 -19.84 12.37
CA PHE A 161 -33.72 -18.76 13.08
C PHE A 161 -34.61 -18.10 14.13
N LEU A 162 -35.87 -17.82 13.80
CA LEU A 162 -36.84 -17.25 14.74
C LEU A 162 -37.06 -18.17 15.94
N ASP A 163 -37.20 -19.47 15.70
CA ASP A 163 -37.39 -20.48 16.75
C ASP A 163 -36.14 -20.61 17.63
N GLN A 164 -34.96 -20.75 17.03
CA GLN A 164 -33.70 -20.96 17.76
C GLN A 164 -33.28 -19.74 18.58
N CYS A 165 -33.47 -18.53 18.03
CA CYS A 165 -33.10 -17.30 18.71
C CYS A 165 -34.24 -16.71 19.56
N GLN A 166 -35.38 -17.41 19.64
CA GLN A 166 -36.59 -16.96 20.35
C GLN A 166 -37.02 -15.54 19.96
N ILE A 167 -36.85 -15.21 18.67
CA ILE A 167 -37.16 -13.89 18.15
C ILE A 167 -38.66 -13.81 17.93
N ARG A 168 -39.33 -13.06 18.79
CA ARG A 168 -40.75 -12.73 18.65
C ARG A 168 -40.94 -11.50 17.77
N GLN A 169 -42.08 -11.43 17.09
CA GLN A 169 -42.51 -10.19 16.47
C GLN A 169 -42.67 -9.11 17.54
N LEU A 170 -42.19 -7.89 17.26
CA LEU A 170 -42.42 -6.74 18.13
C LEU A 170 -43.92 -6.50 18.31
N LEU A 171 -44.35 -6.60 19.58
CA LEU A 171 -45.72 -6.32 20.00
C LEU A 171 -46.07 -4.87 19.65
N SER A 172 -47.33 -4.62 19.32
CA SER A 172 -47.79 -3.28 18.94
C SER A 172 -47.44 -2.21 19.98
N ASN A 173 -47.44 -2.58 21.27
CA ASN A 173 -47.17 -1.70 22.41
C ASN A 173 -45.66 -1.46 22.64
N ASP A 174 -44.80 -2.37 22.18
CA ASP A 174 -43.33 -2.27 22.29
C ASP A 174 -42.71 -1.47 21.13
N ARG A 175 -43.55 -1.03 20.16
CA ARG A 175 -43.13 -0.22 19.01
C ARG A 175 -43.01 1.24 19.45
N HIS A 176 -41.86 1.60 20.01
CA HIS A 176 -41.55 2.98 20.41
C HIS A 176 -41.22 3.91 19.23
N LEU A 177 -40.99 3.35 18.03
CA LEU A 177 -41.02 4.12 16.80
C LEU A 177 -42.49 4.33 16.43
N LEU A 178 -42.97 5.56 16.66
CA LEU A 178 -44.24 6.06 16.16
C LEU A 178 -44.40 5.59 14.70
N LYS A 179 -45.63 5.20 14.32
CA LYS A 179 -46.08 5.26 12.93
C LYS A 179 -46.06 6.74 12.49
N THR A 180 -44.91 7.38 12.49
CA THR A 180 -44.70 8.42 11.52
C THR A 180 -44.77 7.69 10.20
N ASN A 181 -45.67 8.12 9.34
CA ASN A 181 -45.42 8.03 7.92
C ASN A 181 -44.07 8.73 7.73
N ILE A 182 -42.98 7.97 7.86
CA ILE A 182 -41.78 8.29 7.13
C ILE A 182 -42.21 8.01 5.70
N GLU A 183 -42.94 8.97 5.13
CA GLU A 183 -42.88 9.19 3.70
C GLU A 183 -41.40 9.04 3.37
N SER A 184 -41.12 8.07 2.53
CA SER A 184 -39.80 7.72 2.03
C SER A 184 -39.24 8.85 1.15
N GLN A 185 -39.40 10.09 1.59
CA GLN A 185 -38.91 11.32 1.05
C GLN A 185 -38.01 11.89 2.16
N HIS A 186 -36.71 11.65 1.99
CA HIS A 186 -35.65 12.32 2.75
C HIS A 186 -35.22 11.76 4.12
N ILE A 187 -35.26 10.44 4.34
CA ILE A 187 -34.09 9.84 4.99
C ILE A 187 -33.00 9.81 3.91
N GLN A 188 -32.23 10.89 3.81
CA GLN A 188 -30.95 10.85 3.10
C GLN A 188 -30.00 9.96 3.91
N SER A 189 -30.21 8.65 3.87
CA SER A 189 -29.22 7.68 4.35
C SER A 189 -27.98 7.89 3.49
N ASN A 190 -26.96 8.58 4.01
CA ASN A 190 -25.70 8.90 3.32
C ASN A 190 -25.85 8.87 1.80
N ASN A 191 -26.39 9.93 1.19
CA ASN A 191 -26.45 10.06 -0.28
C ASN A 191 -25.05 10.09 -0.93
N HIS A 192 -23.98 10.00 -0.14
CA HIS A 192 -22.64 9.59 -0.56
C HIS A 192 -22.38 8.09 -0.39
N ARG A 193 -23.39 7.22 -0.50
CA ARG A 193 -23.13 5.87 -1.01
C ARG A 193 -22.65 6.11 -2.42
N ILE A 194 -21.33 6.09 -2.61
CA ILE A 194 -20.70 6.02 -3.91
C ILE A 194 -21.35 4.81 -4.57
N THR A 195 -22.36 5.04 -5.41
CA THR A 195 -23.01 4.00 -6.20
C THR A 195 -22.03 3.67 -7.30
N ARG A 196 -21.02 2.86 -6.94
CA ARG A 196 -20.09 2.29 -7.89
C ARG A 196 -20.92 1.37 -8.79
N THR A 197 -21.18 1.81 -10.02
CA THR A 197 -21.91 1.02 -11.02
C THR A 197 -20.93 0.18 -11.82
N GLY A 198 -21.28 -1.09 -12.07
CA GLY A 198 -20.46 -2.02 -12.85
C GLY A 198 -19.51 -2.88 -11.99
N THR A 199 -18.82 -3.82 -12.64
CA THR A 199 -17.86 -4.72 -11.97
C THR A 199 -16.56 -3.99 -11.62
N PHE A 200 -15.71 -4.62 -10.79
CA PHE A 200 -14.34 -4.15 -10.55
C PHE A 200 -13.60 -3.85 -11.86
N ASN A 201 -13.70 -4.74 -12.86
CA ASN A 201 -13.05 -4.54 -14.15
C ASN A 201 -13.63 -3.36 -14.93
N ASN A 202 -14.95 -3.15 -14.88
CA ASN A 202 -15.57 -1.98 -15.49
C ASN A 202 -15.08 -0.70 -14.84
N GLN A 203 -15.01 -0.67 -13.51
CA GLN A 203 -14.55 0.48 -12.74
C GLN A 203 -13.06 0.75 -12.99
N HIS A 204 -12.25 -0.31 -13.00
CA HIS A 204 -10.83 -0.24 -13.31
C HIS A 204 -10.60 0.33 -14.71
N GLN A 205 -11.37 -0.11 -15.71
CA GLN A 205 -11.31 0.45 -17.05
C GLN A 205 -11.76 1.92 -17.08
N ILE A 206 -12.86 2.27 -16.40
CA ILE A 206 -13.33 3.66 -16.29
C ILE A 206 -12.24 4.55 -15.68
N ASP A 207 -11.57 4.09 -14.63
CA ASP A 207 -10.50 4.86 -13.99
C ASP A 207 -9.28 5.03 -14.89
N ILE A 208 -8.92 3.99 -15.67
CA ILE A 208 -7.91 4.09 -16.72
C ILE A 208 -8.34 5.14 -17.75
N ASP A 209 -9.56 5.05 -18.27
CA ASP A 209 -10.09 5.95 -19.30
C ASP A 209 -10.14 7.41 -18.78
N ILE A 210 -10.56 7.62 -17.53
CA ILE A 210 -10.53 8.93 -16.87
C ILE A 210 -9.11 9.47 -16.82
N ILE A 211 -8.13 8.63 -16.48
CA ILE A 211 -6.74 9.04 -16.37
C ILE A 211 -6.14 9.31 -17.74
N GLN A 212 -6.40 8.47 -18.75
CA GLN A 212 -6.02 8.74 -20.13
C GLN A 212 -6.62 10.05 -20.64
N ASN A 213 -7.91 10.28 -20.40
CA ASN A 213 -8.62 11.51 -20.77
C ASN A 213 -7.99 12.73 -20.08
N LYS A 214 -7.69 12.63 -18.77
CA LYS A 214 -6.97 13.68 -18.04
C LYS A 214 -5.59 13.94 -18.63
N ILE A 215 -4.82 12.92 -19.00
CA ILE A 215 -3.50 13.09 -19.62
C ILE A 215 -3.65 13.79 -20.99
N GLN A 216 -4.58 13.34 -21.83
CA GLN A 216 -4.87 13.91 -23.14
C GLN A 216 -5.32 15.37 -23.05
N ASN A 217 -6.03 15.74 -21.99
CA ASN A 217 -6.50 17.11 -21.76
C ASN A 217 -5.59 17.95 -20.84
N GLY A 218 -4.44 17.41 -20.37
CA GLY A 218 -3.49 18.12 -19.51
C GLY A 218 -3.86 18.28 -18.03
N PHE A 219 -4.78 17.47 -17.48
CA PHE A 219 -5.38 17.62 -16.14
C PHE A 219 -5.00 16.52 -15.12
N PHE A 220 -3.73 16.11 -15.01
CA PHE A 220 -3.34 15.10 -14.02
C PHE A 220 -2.87 15.65 -12.66
N CYS A 221 -2.48 16.93 -12.58
CA CYS A 221 -2.08 17.54 -11.30
C CYS A 221 -3.25 18.23 -10.60
N LEU A 222 -3.88 17.55 -9.64
CA LEU A 222 -4.69 18.18 -8.61
C LEU A 222 -3.78 18.58 -7.44
N ILE A 223 -3.49 19.88 -7.28
CA ILE A 223 -3.18 20.42 -5.94
C ILE A 223 -3.98 21.71 -5.73
N CYS A 224 -4.69 21.73 -4.59
CA CYS A 224 -5.43 22.85 -4.05
C CYS A 224 -4.50 24.04 -3.73
N SER A 225 -4.90 25.22 -4.20
CA SER A 225 -4.66 26.57 -3.65
C SER A 225 -3.58 26.71 -2.56
N ASN A 226 -2.40 27.23 -2.91
CA ASN A 226 -2.10 28.67 -2.77
C ASN A 226 -0.71 29.04 -3.34
N ASN A 227 -0.76 29.90 -4.35
CA ASN A 227 0.19 30.95 -4.73
C ASN A 227 1.44 30.71 -5.60
N LYS A 228 1.61 29.57 -6.29
CA LYS A 228 2.39 29.51 -7.57
C LYS A 228 1.87 28.41 -8.52
N ILE A 229 0.60 28.47 -8.91
CA ILE A 229 -0.12 27.39 -9.63
C ILE A 229 -0.11 27.54 -11.16
N ASN A 230 0.24 28.71 -11.72
CA ASN A 230 -0.01 28.97 -13.14
C ASN A 230 0.90 28.22 -14.12
N ASP A 231 2.08 27.74 -13.70
CA ASP A 231 3.02 27.10 -14.64
C ASP A 231 2.72 25.62 -14.89
N LEU A 232 2.26 24.84 -13.90
CA LEU A 232 2.04 23.39 -14.05
C LEU A 232 0.84 23.06 -14.96
N CYS A 233 -0.27 23.80 -14.81
CA CYS A 233 -1.45 23.63 -15.67
C CYS A 233 -1.14 24.06 -17.12
N HIS A 234 -0.42 25.17 -17.31
CA HIS A 234 0.01 25.60 -18.65
C HIS A 234 1.01 24.62 -19.27
N THR A 235 2.00 24.14 -18.50
CA THR A 235 2.99 23.16 -18.97
C THR A 235 2.31 21.84 -19.37
N CYS A 236 1.35 21.35 -18.58
CA CYS A 236 0.58 20.14 -18.93
C CYS A 236 -0.36 20.33 -20.13
N GLN A 237 -0.95 21.52 -20.30
CA GLN A 237 -1.74 21.84 -21.50
C GLN A 237 -0.85 21.94 -22.75
N ILE A 238 0.33 22.56 -22.68
CA ILE A 238 1.30 22.64 -23.78
C ILE A 238 1.78 21.22 -24.19
N LEU A 239 1.98 20.32 -23.22
CA LEU A 239 2.34 18.90 -23.44
C LEU A 239 1.35 18.10 -24.28
N SER A 240 0.06 18.47 -24.28
CA SER A 240 -0.94 17.82 -25.14
C SER A 240 -0.95 18.31 -26.59
N GLN A 241 -0.39 19.49 -26.89
CA GLN A 241 -0.52 20.14 -28.21
C GLN A 241 0.78 20.22 -29.02
N VAL A 242 1.93 19.86 -28.45
CA VAL A 242 3.23 20.15 -29.07
C VAL A 242 4.10 18.89 -29.16
N ILE A 243 4.45 18.52 -30.39
CA ILE A 243 5.53 17.57 -30.71
C ILE A 243 6.77 17.98 -29.90
N ILE A 244 7.32 17.02 -29.14
CA ILE A 244 8.32 17.16 -28.07
C ILE A 244 9.62 17.91 -28.44
N ASP A 245 9.85 18.21 -29.71
CA ASP A 245 11.05 18.92 -30.19
C ASP A 245 11.11 20.41 -29.78
N GLN A 246 10.05 21.01 -29.22
CA GLN A 246 10.02 22.45 -28.92
C GLN A 246 10.21 22.83 -27.43
N TYR A 247 10.48 21.91 -26.50
CA TYR A 247 10.65 22.19 -25.06
C TYR A 247 12.00 22.81 -24.64
N SER A 248 12.67 23.54 -25.53
CA SER A 248 13.98 24.15 -25.24
C SER A 248 13.97 25.18 -24.11
N SER A 249 12.80 25.65 -23.64
CA SER A 249 12.69 26.73 -22.64
C SER A 249 12.52 26.28 -21.18
N ILE A 250 11.97 25.09 -20.89
CA ILE A 250 11.77 24.61 -19.51
C ILE A 250 12.83 23.53 -19.20
N SER A 251 13.85 23.90 -18.43
CA SER A 251 14.93 22.97 -18.06
C SER A 251 14.54 22.00 -16.94
N HIS A 252 13.59 22.37 -16.06
CA HIS A 252 13.16 21.55 -14.92
C HIS A 252 11.78 21.98 -14.38
N ILE A 253 11.08 21.04 -13.74
CA ILE A 253 9.79 21.27 -13.05
C ILE A 253 10.02 21.05 -11.56
N TYR A 254 9.90 22.10 -10.74
CA TYR A 254 9.99 21.98 -9.28
C TYR A 254 8.70 21.40 -8.70
N ILE A 255 8.83 20.37 -7.85
CA ILE A 255 7.69 19.71 -7.21
C ILE A 255 7.50 20.20 -5.77
N GLY A 256 8.59 20.26 -5.01
CA GLY A 256 8.54 20.61 -3.59
C GLY A 256 9.74 20.08 -2.81
N GLN A 257 9.69 20.25 -1.48
CA GLN A 257 10.69 19.73 -0.56
C GLN A 257 10.28 18.36 -0.01
N LEU A 258 11.22 17.42 0.03
CA LEU A 258 11.08 16.16 0.75
C LEU A 258 11.46 16.39 2.22
N ILE A 259 10.62 15.90 3.12
CA ILE A 259 10.83 16.00 4.57
C ILE A 259 10.79 14.60 5.16
N ALA A 260 11.91 14.18 5.76
CA ALA A 260 12.02 12.90 6.46
C ALA A 260 11.75 13.10 7.97
N ASN A 261 11.17 12.09 8.62
CA ASN A 261 10.93 12.12 10.06
C ASN A 261 12.24 12.17 10.87
N LYS A 262 12.18 12.82 12.03
CA LYS A 262 13.33 13.00 12.95
C LYS A 262 13.92 11.69 13.44
N GLN A 263 13.09 10.67 13.62
CA GLN A 263 13.50 9.32 14.00
C GLN A 263 13.30 8.38 12.81
N ILE A 264 14.30 7.54 12.55
CA ILE A 264 14.22 6.50 11.54
C ILE A 264 13.93 5.18 12.24
N VAL A 265 12.95 4.45 11.73
CA VAL A 265 12.67 3.06 12.08
C VAL A 265 13.24 2.21 10.95
N ILE A 266 14.40 1.61 11.22
CA ILE A 266 15.04 0.68 10.31
C ILE A 266 14.26 -0.63 10.38
N ASP A 267 13.86 -1.13 9.21
CA ASP A 267 13.17 -2.41 9.05
C ASP A 267 13.58 -2.99 7.70
N CYS A 268 14.59 -3.86 7.71
CA CYS A 268 15.07 -4.53 6.51
C CYS A 268 14.10 -5.60 6.04
N ILE A 269 13.47 -5.37 4.88
CA ILE A 269 12.64 -6.34 4.17
C ILE A 269 13.46 -6.96 3.05
N PHE A 270 13.54 -8.28 3.07
CA PHE A 270 14.25 -9.06 2.05
C PHE A 270 13.28 -9.84 1.18
N GLY A 271 13.66 -10.10 -0.06
CA GLY A 271 12.85 -10.91 -0.96
C GLY A 271 13.52 -11.16 -2.30
N LYS A 272 12.71 -11.56 -3.29
CA LYS A 272 13.16 -11.80 -4.67
C LYS A 272 12.93 -10.54 -5.50
N GLN A 273 13.93 -10.14 -6.26
CA GLN A 273 13.79 -9.04 -7.22
C GLN A 273 12.80 -9.43 -8.33
N THR A 274 11.87 -8.54 -8.63
CA THR A 274 10.95 -8.70 -9.76
C THR A 274 11.54 -8.06 -11.01
N LYS A 275 11.43 -8.72 -12.17
CA LYS A 275 11.91 -8.16 -13.45
C LYS A 275 11.13 -6.91 -13.86
N ASN A 276 9.82 -6.87 -13.57
CA ASN A 276 8.94 -5.78 -13.98
C ASN A 276 8.23 -5.20 -12.77
N ILE A 277 8.20 -3.87 -12.66
CA ILE A 277 7.37 -3.15 -11.69
C ILE A 277 5.92 -3.25 -12.15
N ARG A 278 5.06 -3.89 -11.36
CA ARG A 278 3.62 -4.02 -11.64
C ARG A 278 2.74 -3.12 -10.77
N ASN A 279 3.25 -2.74 -9.62
CA ASN A 279 2.61 -1.86 -8.67
C ASN A 279 3.66 -0.97 -7.99
N SER A 280 3.24 0.19 -7.51
CA SER A 280 4.06 1.05 -6.67
C SER A 280 3.14 1.86 -5.78
N CYS A 281 3.54 2.02 -4.51
CA CYS A 281 2.89 2.93 -3.58
C CYS A 281 3.33 4.39 -3.79
N PHE A 282 4.32 4.62 -4.65
CA PHE A 282 4.88 5.94 -4.94
C PHE A 282 4.38 6.54 -6.25
N CYS A 283 3.34 5.98 -6.88
CA CYS A 283 2.71 6.59 -8.05
C CYS A 283 1.25 6.14 -8.19
N ASN A 284 0.51 6.81 -9.08
CA ASN A 284 -0.83 6.40 -9.44
C ASN A 284 -0.78 5.06 -10.22
N ARG A 285 -1.50 4.06 -9.71
CA ARG A 285 -1.49 2.70 -10.28
C ARG A 285 -1.91 2.64 -11.75
N TYR A 286 -2.88 3.44 -12.16
CA TYR A 286 -3.43 3.37 -13.51
C TYR A 286 -2.49 4.05 -14.50
N LEU A 287 -1.83 5.13 -14.08
CA LEU A 287 -0.76 5.76 -14.85
C LEU A 287 0.41 4.79 -15.03
N LEU A 288 0.83 4.11 -13.97
CA LEU A 288 1.84 3.06 -14.07
C LEU A 288 1.43 1.97 -15.05
N GLU A 289 0.20 1.46 -14.97
CA GLU A 289 -0.31 0.45 -15.89
C GLU A 289 -0.29 0.92 -17.34
N LEU A 290 -0.69 2.17 -17.59
CA LEU A 290 -0.65 2.80 -18.90
C LEU A 290 0.79 2.84 -19.45
N CYS A 291 1.74 3.27 -18.63
CA CYS A 291 3.15 3.27 -19.01
C CYS A 291 3.66 1.84 -19.24
N CYS A 292 3.29 0.85 -18.42
CA CYS A 292 3.76 -0.53 -18.57
C CYS A 292 3.31 -1.20 -19.88
N LYS A 293 2.23 -0.73 -20.51
CA LYS A 293 1.80 -1.19 -21.85
C LYS A 293 2.70 -0.65 -22.98
N ILE A 294 3.44 0.42 -22.73
CA ILE A 294 4.39 1.04 -23.64
C ILE A 294 5.77 0.59 -23.18
N ASP A 295 6.34 -0.46 -23.80
CA ASP A 295 7.57 -1.14 -23.39
C ASP A 295 8.61 -0.18 -22.78
N ILE A 296 8.62 -0.11 -21.43
CA ILE A 296 9.44 0.84 -20.70
C ILE A 296 10.84 0.24 -20.62
N ASN A 297 11.57 0.27 -21.72
CA ASN A 297 13.00 0.09 -21.64
C ASN A 297 13.53 1.14 -20.65
N THR A 298 14.31 0.67 -19.67
CA THR A 298 15.12 1.52 -18.81
C THR A 298 16.13 2.21 -19.71
N VAL A 299 15.72 3.31 -20.32
CA VAL A 299 16.60 4.17 -21.09
C VAL A 299 17.72 4.55 -20.15
N SER A 300 18.95 4.18 -20.51
CA SER A 300 20.15 4.64 -19.82
C SER A 300 20.04 6.14 -19.67
N LEU A 301 20.11 6.64 -18.43
CA LEU A 301 20.20 8.06 -18.17
C LEU A 301 21.50 8.53 -18.81
N ASN A 302 21.42 9.14 -19.99
CA ASN A 302 22.56 9.83 -20.56
C ASN A 302 22.85 11.03 -19.65
N GLU A 303 24.10 11.17 -19.23
CA GLU A 303 24.63 12.26 -18.41
C GLU A 303 24.54 13.59 -19.18
N ASN A 304 23.34 14.09 -19.40
CA ASN A 304 23.17 15.46 -19.84
C ASN A 304 23.54 16.36 -18.66
N THR A 305 24.47 17.27 -18.90
CA THR A 305 24.87 18.34 -17.97
C THR A 305 23.64 19.14 -17.57
N ILE A 306 23.12 18.88 -16.36
CA ILE A 306 22.07 19.72 -15.77
C ILE A 306 22.73 21.04 -15.38
N ASP A 307 22.18 22.15 -15.86
CA ASP A 307 22.59 23.48 -15.40
C ASP A 307 22.06 23.74 -13.98
N LEU A 308 22.78 23.20 -13.00
CA LEU A 308 22.48 23.32 -11.57
C LEU A 308 22.67 24.76 -11.04
N GLN A 309 23.25 25.68 -11.83
CA GLN A 309 23.39 27.08 -11.41
C GLN A 309 22.03 27.78 -11.32
N SER A 310 21.07 27.37 -12.15
CA SER A 310 19.69 27.86 -12.13
C SER A 310 18.86 27.37 -10.92
N ILE A 311 19.34 26.34 -10.21
CA ILE A 311 18.62 25.66 -9.12
C ILE A 311 19.09 26.12 -7.73
N ARG A 312 20.24 26.80 -7.65
CA ARG A 312 20.83 27.30 -6.38
C ARG A 312 19.94 28.37 -5.73
N ASN A 313 19.49 28.13 -4.49
CA ASN A 313 18.82 29.15 -3.70
C ASN A 313 19.62 29.69 -2.50
N SER A 314 20.75 29.11 -2.10
CA SER A 314 21.56 29.68 -1.00
C SER A 314 22.98 29.10 -0.87
N SER A 315 23.81 29.76 -0.06
CA SER A 315 25.16 29.33 0.35
C SER A 315 25.11 27.99 1.07
N SER A 316 25.49 26.91 0.38
CA SER A 316 25.65 25.60 0.99
C SER A 316 26.94 25.52 1.81
N ILE A 317 26.87 24.91 2.99
CA ILE A 317 28.07 24.50 3.73
C ILE A 317 28.69 23.33 2.97
N GLU A 318 29.95 23.48 2.54
CA GLU A 318 30.69 22.40 1.87
C GLU A 318 30.92 21.23 2.84
N ILE A 319 30.47 20.04 2.43
CA ILE A 319 30.75 18.78 3.12
C ILE A 319 32.23 18.46 2.93
N SER A 320 32.89 17.92 3.96
CA SER A 320 34.27 17.44 3.78
C SER A 320 34.31 16.29 2.76
N ASN A 321 35.41 16.17 2.00
CA ASN A 321 35.56 15.11 1.00
C ASN A 321 35.32 13.71 1.60
N GLU A 322 35.79 13.47 2.83
CA GLU A 322 35.60 12.20 3.53
C GLU A 322 34.12 11.92 3.84
N GLN A 323 33.38 12.93 4.31
CA GLN A 323 31.95 12.80 4.59
C GLN A 323 31.14 12.58 3.31
N PHE A 324 31.49 13.28 2.22
CA PHE A 324 30.84 13.08 0.93
C PHE A 324 31.13 11.69 0.36
N GLU A 325 32.37 11.20 0.46
CA GLU A 325 32.71 9.82 0.07
C GLU A 325 31.90 8.77 0.85
N GLN A 326 31.67 8.98 2.15
CA GLN A 326 30.83 8.08 2.95
C GLN A 326 29.39 8.05 2.46
N LEU A 327 28.79 9.22 2.21
CA LEU A 327 27.42 9.33 1.66
C LEU A 327 27.33 8.72 0.27
N GLN A 328 28.33 8.94 -0.57
CA GLN A 328 28.37 8.40 -1.93
C GLN A 328 28.52 6.88 -1.93
N ARG A 329 29.36 6.33 -1.05
CA ARG A 329 29.50 4.87 -0.87
C ARG A 329 28.17 4.26 -0.41
N PHE A 330 27.55 4.84 0.61
CA PHE A 330 26.22 4.42 1.07
C PHE A 330 25.19 4.40 -0.05
N ALA A 331 25.06 5.49 -0.81
CA ALA A 331 24.09 5.57 -1.90
C ALA A 331 24.38 4.52 -2.98
N ARG A 332 25.66 4.32 -3.32
CA ARG A 332 26.11 3.40 -4.37
C ARG A 332 25.81 1.94 -4.02
N ASP A 333 25.99 1.55 -2.76
CA ASP A 333 25.70 0.19 -2.27
C ASP A 333 24.22 -0.20 -2.50
N TYR A 334 23.34 0.79 -2.60
CA TYR A 334 21.91 0.63 -2.81
C TYR A 334 21.43 1.20 -4.16
N GLN A 335 22.29 1.18 -5.18
CA GLN A 335 21.96 1.49 -6.57
C GLN A 335 21.49 2.95 -6.80
N ILE A 336 21.96 3.88 -5.99
CA ILE A 336 21.80 5.33 -6.21
C ILE A 336 23.17 5.97 -6.46
N ASN A 337 23.25 6.81 -7.49
CA ASN A 337 24.45 7.60 -7.78
C ASN A 337 24.29 9.01 -7.20
N LEU A 338 24.93 9.27 -6.06
CA LEU A 338 25.01 10.62 -5.47
C LEU A 338 26.20 11.37 -6.09
N GLN A 339 25.91 12.50 -6.72
CA GLN A 339 26.88 13.34 -7.40
C GLN A 339 27.00 14.71 -6.71
N SER A 340 28.10 15.40 -6.99
CA SER A 340 28.34 16.76 -6.50
C SER A 340 28.85 17.64 -7.64
N GLN A 341 28.32 18.85 -7.76
CA GLN A 341 28.80 19.86 -8.70
C GLN A 341 28.71 21.24 -8.05
N ASN A 342 29.84 21.95 -7.97
CA ASN A 342 29.93 23.29 -7.38
C ASN A 342 29.26 23.39 -5.99
N GLY A 343 29.50 22.43 -5.09
CA GLY A 343 28.92 22.43 -3.74
C GLY A 343 27.41 22.13 -3.66
N VAL A 344 26.79 21.70 -4.77
CA VAL A 344 25.43 21.17 -4.84
C VAL A 344 25.50 19.65 -4.95
N TYR A 345 24.76 18.94 -4.10
CA TYR A 345 24.69 17.48 -4.11
C TYR A 345 23.38 17.04 -4.72
N TYR A 346 23.41 16.03 -5.59
CA TYR A 346 22.20 15.63 -6.30
C TYR A 346 22.18 14.14 -6.70
N VAL A 347 20.98 13.64 -6.94
CA VAL A 347 20.72 12.30 -7.48
C VAL A 347 19.81 12.44 -8.69
N GLN A 348 20.23 11.88 -9.83
CA GLN A 348 19.36 11.62 -10.97
C GLN A 348 18.81 10.20 -10.89
N SER A 349 17.51 10.03 -11.10
CA SER A 349 16.89 8.69 -11.05
C SER A 349 15.74 8.53 -12.04
N ALA A 350 15.43 7.28 -12.37
CA ALA A 350 14.33 6.93 -13.25
C ALA A 350 12.96 7.35 -12.65
N PRO A 351 11.88 7.45 -13.48
CA PRO A 351 10.53 7.89 -13.10
C PRO A 351 9.81 7.09 -11.99
N ILE A 352 10.43 6.05 -11.44
CA ILE A 352 9.87 5.20 -10.39
C ILE A 352 11.02 4.73 -9.50
N LEU A 353 11.09 5.25 -8.28
CA LEU A 353 11.98 4.68 -7.27
C LEU A 353 11.43 3.34 -6.78
N THR A 354 12.30 2.34 -6.71
CA THR A 354 12.05 1.14 -5.91
C THR A 354 11.94 1.51 -4.42
N ARG A 355 11.34 0.65 -3.60
CA ARG A 355 11.28 0.89 -2.13
C ARG A 355 12.68 1.02 -1.52
N LEU A 356 13.66 0.30 -2.06
CA LEU A 356 15.05 0.44 -1.69
C LEU A 356 15.59 1.84 -2.01
N GLN A 357 15.41 2.30 -3.25
CA GLN A 357 15.86 3.64 -3.66
C GLN A 357 15.14 4.75 -2.88
N ALA A 358 13.83 4.62 -2.63
CA ALA A 358 13.10 5.54 -1.77
C ALA A 358 13.65 5.54 -0.34
N SER A 359 14.07 4.39 0.20
CA SER A 359 14.74 4.29 1.51
C SER A 359 16.05 5.07 1.55
N VAL A 360 16.85 5.00 0.47
CA VAL A 360 18.11 5.75 0.34
C VAL A 360 17.86 7.24 0.26
N ILE A 361 16.94 7.69 -0.61
CA ILE A 361 16.57 9.10 -0.72
C ILE A 361 16.05 9.63 0.63
N TYR A 362 15.24 8.84 1.35
CA TYR A 362 14.73 9.22 2.67
C TYR A 362 15.85 9.42 3.71
N VAL A 363 16.86 8.55 3.73
CA VAL A 363 18.03 8.70 4.61
C VAL A 363 18.84 9.94 4.23
N LEU A 364 19.12 10.12 2.92
CA LEU A 364 19.81 11.32 2.43
C LEU A 364 19.02 12.58 2.78
N THR A 365 17.69 12.58 2.67
CA THR A 365 16.86 13.73 3.05
C THR A 365 17.04 14.15 4.51
N ARG A 366 17.42 13.23 5.40
CA ARG A 366 17.69 13.55 6.81
C ARG A 366 19.11 14.08 7.04
N THR A 367 20.06 13.80 6.15
CA THR A 367 21.44 14.28 6.29
C THR A 367 21.59 15.73 5.90
N PHE A 368 20.61 16.26 5.17
CA PHE A 368 20.57 17.62 4.65
C PHE A 368 19.39 18.38 5.25
N GLU A 369 19.55 19.69 5.45
CA GLU A 369 18.46 20.53 5.98
C GLU A 369 17.34 20.68 4.96
N GLN A 370 17.68 20.70 3.67
CA GLN A 370 16.72 20.82 2.58
C GLN A 370 16.99 19.77 1.51
N THR A 371 15.93 19.09 1.09
CA THR A 371 15.94 18.23 -0.09
C THR A 371 14.82 18.65 -1.01
N SER A 372 15.15 19.04 -2.22
CA SER A 372 14.18 19.46 -3.24
C SER A 372 14.06 18.37 -4.30
N VAL A 373 12.84 18.12 -4.79
CA VAL A 373 12.61 17.19 -5.89
C VAL A 373 12.09 17.93 -7.13
N TYR A 374 12.68 17.59 -8.26
CA TYR A 374 12.38 18.14 -9.58
C TYR A 374 12.12 17.00 -10.58
N VAL A 375 11.36 17.33 -11.62
CA VAL A 375 11.19 16.49 -12.80
C VAL A 375 11.87 17.16 -13.97
N ILE A 376 12.74 16.44 -14.68
CA ILE A 376 13.45 16.94 -15.86
C ILE A 376 12.72 16.48 -17.13
N PRO A 377 12.09 17.40 -17.90
CA PRO A 377 11.32 17.05 -19.08
C PRO A 377 12.22 16.83 -20.33
N SER A 378 13.15 15.86 -20.27
CA SER A 378 14.02 15.50 -21.40
C SER A 378 13.45 14.35 -22.23
N SER A 379 14.09 13.97 -23.36
CA SER A 379 13.71 12.79 -24.17
C SER A 379 13.56 11.51 -23.35
N SER A 380 14.30 11.40 -22.24
CA SER A 380 14.13 10.41 -21.17
C SER A 380 13.78 11.11 -19.85
N PRO A 381 12.48 11.41 -19.60
CA PRO A 381 12.07 12.09 -18.37
C PRO A 381 12.59 11.35 -17.15
N HIS A 382 13.12 12.11 -16.19
CA HIS A 382 13.73 11.57 -14.98
C HIS A 382 13.54 12.51 -13.79
N LEU A 383 13.82 11.99 -12.61
CA LEU A 383 13.78 12.72 -11.35
C LEU A 383 15.16 13.28 -11.03
N LEU A 384 15.16 14.49 -10.47
CA LEU A 384 16.35 15.11 -9.89
C LEU A 384 16.05 15.44 -8.43
N PHE A 385 16.82 14.86 -7.52
CA PHE A 385 16.82 15.22 -6.11
C PHE A 385 18.03 16.10 -5.84
N VAL A 386 17.81 17.25 -5.22
CA VAL A 386 18.87 18.20 -4.86
C VAL A 386 18.91 18.33 -3.35
N PHE A 387 20.10 18.17 -2.79
CA PHE A 387 20.34 18.16 -1.36
C PHE A 387 21.19 19.37 -0.98
N GLU A 388 20.67 20.18 -0.06
CA GLU A 388 21.28 21.44 0.36
C GLU A 388 21.52 21.46 1.87
N THR A 389 22.68 22.01 2.24
CA THR A 389 23.14 22.20 3.62
C THR A 389 23.23 20.90 4.43
N PHE A 390 24.43 20.34 4.53
CA PHE A 390 24.66 19.14 5.33
C PHE A 390 24.50 19.42 6.83
N GLN A 391 23.75 18.55 7.51
CA GLN A 391 23.36 18.71 8.91
C GLN A 391 23.88 17.56 9.79
N LYS A 392 23.83 16.32 9.31
CA LYS A 392 24.09 15.12 10.14
C LYS A 392 24.72 13.98 9.35
N THR A 393 25.65 13.26 9.97
CA THR A 393 26.23 12.01 9.43
C THR A 393 25.25 10.83 9.53
N ILE A 394 25.47 9.81 8.68
CA ILE A 394 24.68 8.56 8.64
C ILE A 394 25.36 7.38 9.32
N LYS A 395 26.43 7.60 10.10
CA LYS A 395 27.29 6.51 10.58
C LYS A 395 26.49 5.44 11.34
N HIS A 396 25.62 5.86 12.26
CA HIS A 396 24.78 4.95 13.03
C HIS A 396 23.77 4.21 12.14
N GLU A 397 23.07 4.92 11.26
CA GLU A 397 22.09 4.34 10.34
C GLU A 397 22.76 3.32 9.40
N TYR A 398 23.92 3.66 8.85
CA TYR A 398 24.70 2.80 7.96
C TYR A 398 25.19 1.53 8.65
N GLU A 399 25.74 1.65 9.86
CA GLU A 399 26.19 0.51 10.67
C GLU A 399 25.03 -0.41 11.04
N THR A 400 23.87 0.17 11.43
CA THR A 400 22.67 -0.61 11.79
C THR A 400 22.14 -1.39 10.59
N ILE A 401 21.99 -0.75 9.42
CA ILE A 401 21.56 -1.42 8.19
C ILE A 401 22.56 -2.52 7.80
N GLY A 402 23.87 -2.24 7.89
CA GLY A 402 24.91 -3.22 7.61
C GLY A 402 24.84 -4.46 8.51
N GLN A 403 24.57 -4.28 9.80
CA GLN A 403 24.38 -5.39 10.75
C GLN A 403 23.14 -6.23 10.42
N GLU A 404 22.01 -5.60 10.09
CA GLU A 404 20.79 -6.31 9.69
C GLU A 404 21.00 -7.11 8.40
N ILE A 405 21.69 -6.56 7.40
CA ILE A 405 21.99 -7.27 6.15
C ILE A 405 22.89 -8.49 6.39
N LEU A 406 23.93 -8.36 7.22
CA LEU A 406 24.85 -9.46 7.54
C LEU A 406 24.14 -10.66 8.19
N SER A 407 23.04 -10.41 8.90
CA SER A 407 22.23 -11.46 9.53
C SER A 407 21.45 -12.32 8.51
N CYS A 408 21.18 -11.80 7.32
CA CYS A 408 20.34 -12.43 6.29
C CYS A 408 21.18 -12.92 5.10
N LYS A 409 21.70 -14.14 5.19
CA LYS A 409 22.46 -14.77 4.10
C LYS A 409 21.51 -15.29 3.02
N ASN A 410 21.70 -14.83 1.77
CA ASN A 410 21.04 -15.30 0.52
C ASN A 410 19.72 -14.63 0.09
N SER A 411 19.43 -13.41 0.53
CA SER A 411 18.22 -12.68 0.11
C SER A 411 18.52 -11.25 -0.34
N THR A 412 17.81 -10.75 -1.37
CA THR A 412 17.98 -9.39 -1.86
C THR A 412 17.25 -8.41 -0.95
N LEU A 413 17.93 -7.36 -0.49
CA LEU A 413 17.31 -6.27 0.27
C LEU A 413 16.36 -5.49 -0.66
N LEU A 414 15.09 -5.41 -0.27
CA LEU A 414 14.06 -4.70 -1.03
C LEU A 414 13.74 -3.32 -0.43
N GLN A 415 14.01 -3.13 0.86
CA GLN A 415 13.69 -1.92 1.64
C GLN A 415 14.41 -2.00 3.00
N PHE A 416 14.81 -0.85 3.57
CA PHE A 416 15.39 -0.78 4.92
C PHE A 416 14.79 0.33 5.81
N ILE A 417 13.92 1.18 5.27
CA ILE A 417 13.12 2.14 6.04
C ILE A 417 11.71 1.60 6.12
N HIS A 418 11.11 1.52 7.31
CA HIS A 418 9.75 1.01 7.47
C HIS A 418 8.74 1.73 6.54
N ILE A 419 7.81 0.98 5.92
CA ILE A 419 6.95 1.52 4.84
C ILE A 419 6.10 2.70 5.26
N TYR A 420 5.57 2.72 6.49
CA TYR A 420 4.84 3.89 7.01
C TYR A 420 5.66 5.17 7.04
N GLN A 421 6.98 5.11 7.24
CA GLN A 421 7.82 6.30 7.19
C GLN A 421 8.02 6.78 5.77
N LEU A 422 8.15 5.86 4.81
CA LEU A 422 8.19 6.20 3.39
C LEU A 422 6.85 6.72 2.87
N LEU A 423 5.74 6.32 3.50
CA LEU A 423 4.37 6.77 3.20
C LEU A 423 3.90 7.93 4.09
N ASP A 424 4.81 8.53 4.86
CA ASP A 424 4.53 9.74 5.63
C ASP A 424 4.03 10.86 4.69
N GLN A 425 3.03 11.63 5.12
CA GLN A 425 2.31 12.57 4.25
C GLN A 425 3.23 13.57 3.55
N GLN A 426 4.31 14.03 4.17
CA GLN A 426 5.15 15.07 3.55
C GLN A 426 6.14 14.49 2.53
N PHE A 427 6.84 13.40 2.88
CA PHE A 427 7.77 12.74 1.96
C PHE A 427 7.04 12.10 0.77
N ALA A 428 6.03 11.28 1.08
CA ALA A 428 5.34 10.47 0.10
C ALA A 428 4.58 11.34 -0.91
N PHE A 429 3.96 12.43 -0.46
CA PHE A 429 3.18 13.31 -1.32
C PHE A 429 4.03 13.88 -2.46
N ASN A 430 5.16 14.52 -2.16
CA ASN A 430 6.01 15.12 -3.18
C ASN A 430 6.69 14.06 -4.06
N LEU A 431 7.08 12.92 -3.49
CA LEU A 431 7.62 11.81 -4.29
C LEU A 431 6.56 11.22 -5.25
N ILE A 432 5.32 11.06 -4.79
CA ILE A 432 4.20 10.58 -5.62
C ILE A 432 3.90 11.56 -6.76
N GLN A 433 3.87 12.85 -6.48
CA GLN A 433 3.66 13.88 -7.51
C GLN A 433 4.79 13.88 -8.54
N ALA A 434 6.05 13.79 -8.08
CA ALA A 434 7.20 13.74 -8.98
C ALA A 434 7.16 12.52 -9.91
N ASN A 435 6.94 11.32 -9.36
CA ASN A 435 6.78 10.10 -10.16
C ASN A 435 5.61 10.20 -11.14
N ASN A 436 4.47 10.74 -10.71
CA ASN A 436 3.29 10.89 -11.56
C ASN A 436 3.54 11.82 -12.75
N ILE A 437 4.13 12.99 -12.54
CA ILE A 437 4.46 13.92 -13.63
C ILE A 437 5.50 13.28 -14.56
N CYS A 438 6.50 12.61 -14.00
CA CYS A 438 7.54 11.96 -14.79
C CYS A 438 7.00 10.81 -15.66
N LEU A 439 6.10 9.97 -15.11
CA LEU A 439 5.41 8.92 -15.85
C LEU A 439 4.47 9.47 -16.91
N GLN A 440 3.75 10.56 -16.61
CA GLN A 440 2.90 11.23 -17.60
C GLN A 440 3.74 11.76 -18.78
N LEU A 441 4.85 12.45 -18.50
CA LEU A 441 5.78 12.90 -19.53
C LEU A 441 6.29 11.73 -20.37
N LYS A 442 6.57 10.60 -19.74
CA LYS A 442 7.02 9.39 -20.43
C LYS A 442 5.93 8.74 -21.28
N TYR A 443 4.66 8.83 -20.88
CA TYR A 443 3.53 8.27 -21.62
C TYR A 443 3.12 9.12 -22.83
N VAL A 444 3.26 10.45 -22.73
CA VAL A 444 2.91 11.39 -23.82
C VAL A 444 3.97 11.38 -24.93
N LYS A 445 5.22 11.03 -24.61
CA LYS A 445 6.30 10.80 -25.57
C LYS A 445 6.16 9.45 -26.24
#